data_AF-A0A7X4BZ08-F1
#
_entry.id   AF-A0A7X4BZ08-F1
#
_cell.length_a   1.000
_cell.length_b   1.000
_cell.length_c   1.000
_cell.angle_alpha   90.00
_cell.angle_beta   90.00
_cell.angle_gamma   90.00
#
_symmetry.space_group_name_H-M   'P 1'
#
loop_
_entity.id
_entity.type
_entity.pdbx_description
1 polymer ?
#
loop_
_entity_poly.entity_id
_entity_poly.type
_entity_poly.pdbx_seq_one_letter_code
_entity_poly.pdbx_strand_id
1 'polypeptide(L)'
;NTRRLLIEEGFAYHMDDYSDDLPFWHDEPAGRIAIVPYALDTNDMKMWTDPAYTPAHWFDYARESFDRLYREGVAGEPKMMSLGVHLRIIGRPGRIGWLERFLDHVQGHEGVWVALRRDIADCLP
;
A
#
# COMPACT_ATOMS: atom_id res chain seq x y z
N ASN A 1 -21.76 -5.92 3.42
CA ASN A 1 -22.15 -5.15 4.64
C ASN A 1 -21.03 -4.31 5.24
N THR A 2 -19.76 -4.72 5.20
CA THR A 2 -18.64 -4.02 5.86
C THR A 2 -18.61 -2.52 5.58
N ARG A 3 -18.65 -2.11 4.30
CA ARG A 3 -18.63 -0.71 3.89
C ARG A 3 -19.76 0.13 4.50
N ARG A 4 -21.00 -0.36 4.40
CA ARG A 4 -22.19 0.27 5.01
C ARG A 4 -21.99 0.48 6.51
N LEU A 5 -21.48 -0.53 7.22
CA LEU A 5 -21.24 -0.45 8.67
C LEU A 5 -20.16 0.60 9.00
N LEU A 6 -19.08 0.69 8.22
CA LEU A 6 -18.04 1.70 8.44
C LEU A 6 -18.57 3.13 8.24
N ILE A 7 -19.46 3.33 7.28
CA ILE A 7 -20.13 4.62 7.07
C ILE A 7 -21.02 4.96 8.28
N GLU A 8 -21.85 4.01 8.72
CA GLU A 8 -22.76 4.18 9.87
C GLU A 8 -21.99 4.52 11.17
N GLU A 9 -20.78 3.98 11.34
CA GLU A 9 -19.89 4.26 12.48
C GLU A 9 -19.03 5.52 12.32
N GLY A 10 -19.13 6.24 11.18
CA GLY A 10 -18.46 7.52 10.96
C GLY A 10 -16.99 7.44 10.56
N PHE A 11 -16.52 6.33 9.98
CA PHE A 11 -15.15 6.23 9.46
C PHE A 11 -14.96 7.08 8.20
N ALA A 12 -13.83 7.79 8.12
CA ALA A 12 -13.50 8.63 6.97
C ALA A 12 -13.05 7.82 5.74
N TYR A 13 -12.33 6.71 5.96
CA TYR A 13 -11.80 5.86 4.89
C TYR A 13 -11.70 4.39 5.30
N HIS A 14 -11.54 3.51 4.31
CA HIS A 14 -11.12 2.13 4.54
C HIS A 14 -10.22 1.60 3.41
N MET A 15 -9.67 0.40 3.63
CA MET A 15 -8.67 -0.21 2.74
C MET A 15 -9.06 -1.62 2.25
N ASP A 16 -10.26 -2.11 2.59
CA ASP A 16 -10.81 -3.38 2.09
C ASP A 16 -11.18 -3.30 0.59
N ASP A 17 -10.19 -2.99 -0.24
CA ASP A 17 -10.28 -2.86 -1.68
C ASP A 17 -8.88 -3.03 -2.30
N TYR A 18 -8.80 -3.61 -3.49
CA TYR A 18 -7.55 -3.91 -4.21
C TYR A 18 -7.63 -3.56 -5.70
N SER A 19 -8.61 -2.74 -6.11
CA SER A 19 -8.97 -2.60 -7.53
C SER A 19 -8.27 -1.46 -8.26
N ASP A 20 -7.54 -0.60 -7.56
CA ASP A 20 -6.97 0.62 -8.15
C ASP A 20 -5.65 1.04 -7.47
N ASP A 21 -4.87 1.87 -8.16
CA ASP A 21 -3.61 2.46 -7.71
C ASP A 21 -3.79 3.90 -7.19
N LEU A 22 -5.04 4.39 -7.17
CA LEU A 22 -5.43 5.70 -6.65
C LEU A 22 -6.55 5.59 -5.61
N PRO A 23 -6.59 6.47 -4.61
CA PRO A 23 -7.75 6.59 -3.75
C PRO A 23 -8.95 7.11 -4.55
N PHE A 24 -10.16 6.75 -4.13
CA PHE A 24 -11.39 7.23 -4.75
C PHE A 24 -12.57 7.22 -3.77
N TRP A 25 -13.62 7.97 -4.10
CA TRP A 25 -14.85 7.98 -3.33
C TRP A 25 -15.78 6.86 -3.76
N HIS A 26 -16.47 6.27 -2.79
CA HIS A 26 -17.54 5.31 -3.03
C HIS A 26 -18.82 5.74 -2.34
N ASP A 27 -19.91 5.77 -3.10
CA ASP A 27 -21.24 6.12 -2.63
C ASP A 27 -22.06 4.87 -2.25
N GLU A 28 -22.68 4.92 -1.08
CA GLU A 28 -23.68 3.96 -0.60
C GLU A 28 -24.95 4.72 -0.21
N PRO A 29 -26.12 4.07 -0.11
CA PRO A 29 -27.33 4.70 0.43
C PRO A 29 -27.14 5.29 1.84
N ALA A 30 -26.22 4.74 2.64
CA ALA A 30 -25.90 5.21 3.99
C ALA A 30 -24.98 6.45 4.00
N GLY A 31 -24.37 6.81 2.87
CA GLY A 31 -23.42 7.92 2.77
C GLY A 31 -22.22 7.59 1.85
N ARG A 32 -21.21 8.45 1.89
CA ARG A 32 -19.98 8.32 1.08
C ARG A 32 -18.79 7.99 1.98
N ILE A 33 -17.86 7.16 1.50
CA ILE A 33 -16.61 6.83 2.19
C ILE A 33 -15.43 6.83 1.23
N ALA A 34 -14.25 7.25 1.69
CA ALA A 34 -13.03 7.16 0.90
C ALA A 34 -12.50 5.73 0.89
N ILE A 35 -12.15 5.22 -0.29
CA ILE A 35 -11.36 4.01 -0.44
C ILE A 35 -9.92 4.44 -0.65
N VAL A 36 -9.01 3.89 0.16
CA VAL A 36 -7.56 3.98 -0.04
C VAL A 36 -7.08 2.55 -0.31
N PRO A 37 -6.98 2.12 -1.58
CA PRO A 37 -6.75 0.73 -1.94
C PRO A 37 -5.50 0.14 -1.26
N TYR A 38 -5.62 -1.13 -0.89
CA TYR A 38 -4.53 -1.91 -0.33
C TYR A 38 -3.90 -2.80 -1.41
N ALA A 39 -2.83 -3.51 -1.04
CA ALA A 39 -2.10 -4.39 -1.92
C ALA A 39 -1.84 -5.74 -1.23
N LEU A 40 -2.25 -6.83 -1.88
CA LEU A 40 -1.95 -8.20 -1.43
C LEU A 40 -0.65 -8.73 -2.03
N ASP A 41 -0.20 -8.12 -3.12
CA ASP A 41 0.93 -8.53 -3.91
C ASP A 41 2.27 -7.98 -3.37
N THR A 42 2.32 -6.71 -3.00
CA THR A 42 3.44 -6.06 -2.29
C THR A 42 3.34 -6.25 -0.76
N ASN A 43 3.02 -7.47 -0.34
CA ASN A 43 2.73 -7.82 1.05
C ASN A 43 3.63 -8.96 1.53
N ASP A 44 4.25 -8.78 2.70
CA ASP A 44 5.19 -9.74 3.28
C ASP A 44 4.54 -11.10 3.61
N MET A 45 3.19 -11.17 3.66
CA MET A 45 2.45 -12.40 3.94
C MET A 45 2.77 -13.53 2.95
N LYS A 46 3.22 -13.20 1.73
CA LYS A 46 3.65 -14.18 0.73
C LYS A 46 4.79 -15.07 1.22
N MET A 47 5.71 -14.53 2.03
CA MET A 47 6.79 -15.30 2.66
C MET A 47 6.28 -16.30 3.72
N TRP A 48 5.00 -16.27 4.05
CA TRP A 48 4.35 -17.24 4.93
C TRP A 48 3.47 -18.24 4.18
N THR A 49 2.79 -17.80 3.11
CA THR A 49 1.85 -18.63 2.35
C THR A 49 2.52 -19.44 1.25
N ASP A 50 3.67 -18.99 0.73
CA ASP A 50 4.42 -19.66 -0.33
C ASP A 50 5.84 -20.02 0.17
N PRO A 51 6.16 -21.32 0.38
CA PRO A 51 7.47 -21.76 0.84
C PRO A 51 8.64 -21.40 -0.09
N ALA A 52 8.40 -21.19 -1.39
CA ALA A 52 9.43 -20.81 -2.35
C ALA A 52 9.64 -19.29 -2.42
N TYR A 53 8.78 -18.51 -1.77
CA TYR A 53 8.85 -17.05 -1.80
C TYR A 53 9.86 -16.52 -0.77
N THR A 54 11.04 -16.14 -1.26
CA THR A 54 12.14 -15.67 -0.43
C THR A 54 12.02 -14.17 -0.11
N PRO A 55 12.72 -13.67 0.92
CA PRO A 55 12.79 -12.23 1.19
C PRO A 55 13.38 -11.42 0.03
N ALA A 56 14.27 -12.01 -0.78
CA ALA A 56 14.78 -11.40 -1.99
C ALA A 56 13.68 -11.20 -3.04
N HIS A 57 12.83 -12.22 -3.25
CA HIS A 57 11.68 -12.10 -4.16
C HIS A 57 10.71 -11.00 -3.71
N TRP A 58 10.47 -10.87 -2.40
CA TRP A 58 9.64 -9.80 -1.85
C TRP A 58 10.25 -8.42 -2.15
N PHE A 59 11.54 -8.25 -1.88
CA PHE A 59 12.25 -7.00 -2.12
C PHE A 59 12.29 -6.63 -3.61
N ASP A 60 12.66 -7.58 -4.48
CA ASP A 60 12.71 -7.32 -5.92
C ASP A 60 11.32 -6.93 -6.44
N TYR A 61 10.26 -7.64 -6.02
CA TYR A 61 8.90 -7.30 -6.43
C TYR A 61 8.48 -5.91 -5.95
N ALA A 62 8.70 -5.59 -4.67
CA ALA A 62 8.38 -4.28 -4.12
C ALA A 62 9.16 -3.15 -4.82
N ARG A 63 10.46 -3.35 -5.09
CA ARG A 63 11.31 -2.40 -5.80
C ARG A 63 10.80 -2.17 -7.22
N GLU A 64 10.54 -3.22 -7.99
CA GLU A 64 10.06 -3.09 -9.37
C GLU A 64 8.68 -2.42 -9.44
N SER A 65 7.79 -2.71 -8.49
CA SER A 65 6.51 -2.01 -8.33
C SER A 65 6.71 -0.52 -8.07
N PHE A 66 7.58 -0.16 -7.13
CA PHE A 66 7.93 1.23 -6.86
C PHE A 66 8.52 1.92 -8.09
N ASP A 67 9.52 1.32 -8.75
CA ASP A 67 10.20 1.89 -9.91
C ASP A 67 9.26 2.10 -11.10
N ARG A 68 8.23 1.25 -11.23
CA ARG A 68 7.18 1.42 -12.23
C ARG A 68 6.32 2.63 -11.92
N LEU A 69 5.76 2.70 -10.71
CA LEU A 69 4.88 3.80 -10.30
C LEU A 69 5.63 5.14 -10.25
N TYR A 70 6.90 5.13 -9.86
CA TYR A 70 7.75 6.30 -9.85
C TYR A 70 7.95 6.86 -11.27
N ARG A 71 8.22 6.00 -12.26
CA ARG A 71 8.31 6.42 -13.67
C ARG A 71 7.02 7.01 -14.21
N GLU A 72 5.87 6.44 -13.84
CA GLU A 72 4.56 6.98 -14.19
C GLU A 72 4.33 8.35 -13.53
N GLY A 73 4.72 8.51 -12.26
CA GLY A 73 4.71 9.78 -11.55
C GLY A 73 5.56 10.86 -12.21
N VAL A 74 6.80 10.53 -12.61
CA VAL A 74 7.68 11.44 -13.36
C VAL A 74 7.07 11.81 -14.72
N ALA A 75 6.31 10.91 -15.34
CA ALA A 75 5.58 11.18 -16.58
C ALA A 75 4.30 12.02 -16.39
N GLY A 76 3.98 12.44 -15.17
CA GLY A 76 2.84 13.30 -14.85
C GLY A 76 1.60 12.57 -14.34
N GLU A 77 1.69 11.26 -14.08
CA GLU A 77 0.57 10.44 -13.61
C GLU A 77 0.89 9.75 -12.27
N PRO A 78 1.11 10.51 -11.18
CA PRO A 78 1.46 9.94 -9.88
C PRO A 78 0.36 9.00 -9.36
N LYS A 79 0.78 7.95 -8.66
CA LYS A 79 -0.04 6.91 -8.05
C LYS A 79 0.42 6.64 -6.62
N MET A 80 -0.41 5.94 -5.84
CA MET A 80 0.01 5.45 -4.53
C MET A 80 0.54 4.02 -4.61
N MET A 81 1.36 3.63 -3.64
CA MET A 81 1.78 2.25 -3.44
C MET A 81 1.50 1.86 -1.98
N SER A 82 0.80 0.75 -1.77
CA SER A 82 0.70 0.12 -0.45
C SER A 82 1.86 -0.86 -0.27
N LEU A 83 2.48 -0.87 0.93
CA LEU A 83 3.43 -1.90 1.34
C LEU A 83 2.88 -2.61 2.60
N GLY A 84 2.56 -3.89 2.46
CA GLY A 84 1.99 -4.68 3.55
C GLY A 84 3.06 -5.40 4.37
N VAL A 85 3.09 -5.16 5.68
CA VAL A 85 4.08 -5.78 6.57
C VAL A 85 3.45 -6.27 7.87
N HIS A 86 3.99 -7.37 8.41
CA HIS A 86 3.55 -7.95 9.66
C HIS A 86 4.74 -8.20 10.59
N LEU A 87 4.65 -7.74 11.85
CA LEU A 87 5.73 -7.88 12.84
C LEU A 87 6.29 -9.31 12.96
N ARG A 88 5.41 -10.32 12.91
CA ARG A 88 5.78 -11.74 13.03
C ARG A 88 6.47 -12.31 11.78
N ILE A 89 6.37 -11.62 10.64
CA ILE A 89 6.88 -12.04 9.33
C ILE A 89 8.12 -11.23 8.97
N ILE A 90 8.00 -9.96 8.53
CA ILE A 90 9.16 -9.14 8.14
C ILE A 90 10.11 -8.87 9.32
N GLY A 91 9.60 -8.82 10.56
CA GLY A 91 10.40 -8.55 11.76
C GLY A 91 11.37 -9.66 12.18
N ARG A 92 11.43 -10.77 11.45
CA ARG A 92 12.41 -11.84 11.73
C ARG A 92 13.82 -11.37 11.34
N PRO A 93 14.88 -11.78 12.06
CA PRO A 93 16.26 -11.34 11.78
C PRO A 93 16.71 -11.58 10.33
N GLY A 94 16.29 -12.69 9.70
CA GLY A 94 16.63 -12.97 8.30
C GLY A 94 15.82 -12.20 7.25
N ARG A 95 14.89 -11.34 7.67
CA ARG A 95 13.92 -10.64 6.80
C ARG A 95 13.95 -9.12 6.96
N ILE A 96 14.18 -8.62 8.17
CA ILE A 96 14.06 -7.17 8.45
C ILE A 96 15.00 -6.30 7.63
N GLY A 97 16.23 -6.78 7.36
CA GLY A 97 17.19 -6.06 6.52
C GLY A 97 16.74 -5.87 5.06
N TRP A 98 15.75 -6.63 4.58
CA TRP A 98 15.16 -6.42 3.26
C TRP A 98 14.17 -5.25 3.25
N LEU A 99 13.46 -5.02 4.36
CA LEU A 99 12.63 -3.83 4.51
C LEU A 99 13.50 -2.56 4.57
N GLU A 100 14.59 -2.60 5.33
CA GLU A 100 15.57 -1.50 5.39
C GLU A 100 16.06 -1.13 3.99
N ARG A 101 16.50 -2.11 3.19
CA ARG A 101 16.92 -1.88 1.80
C ARG A 101 15.83 -1.28 0.91
N PHE A 102 14.57 -1.68 1.09
CA PHE A 102 13.46 -1.11 0.32
C PHE A 102 13.22 0.35 0.73
N LEU A 103 13.26 0.65 2.03
CA LEU A 103 13.12 2.02 2.52
C LEU A 103 14.27 2.92 2.05
N ASP A 104 15.51 2.42 2.07
CA ASP A 104 16.67 3.13 1.52
C ASP A 104 16.51 3.43 0.02
N HIS A 105 16.00 2.46 -0.76
CA HIS A 105 15.71 2.63 -2.19
C HIS A 105 14.68 3.73 -2.42
N VAL A 106 13.56 3.69 -1.68
CA VAL A 106 12.50 4.71 -1.77
C VAL A 106 13.02 6.10 -1.38
N GLN A 107 13.81 6.20 -0.31
CA GLN A 107 14.39 7.46 0.16
C GLN A 107 15.47 8.03 -0.78
N GLY A 108 16.03 7.21 -1.66
CA GLY A 108 16.96 7.65 -2.71
C GLY A 108 16.30 8.42 -3.86
N HIS A 109 14.97 8.54 -3.88
CA HIS A 109 14.22 9.21 -4.95
C HIS A 109 13.59 10.52 -4.45
N GLU A 110 13.71 11.57 -5.25
CA GLU A 110 13.07 12.85 -4.96
C GLU A 110 11.56 12.80 -5.27
N GLY A 111 10.76 13.66 -4.63
CA GLY A 111 9.33 13.77 -4.92
C GLY A 111 8.46 12.61 -4.43
N VAL A 112 9.02 11.70 -3.61
CA VAL A 112 8.24 10.63 -2.96
C VAL A 112 7.60 11.13 -1.67
N TRP A 113 6.31 10.90 -1.51
CA TRP A 113 5.59 11.15 -0.26
C TRP A 113 5.35 9.85 0.52
N VAL A 114 6.08 9.67 1.63
CA VAL A 114 5.80 8.60 2.60
C VAL A 114 4.75 9.10 3.58
N ALA A 115 3.53 8.56 3.47
CA ALA A 115 2.33 9.14 4.08
C ALA A 115 1.63 8.19 5.04
N LEU A 116 0.87 8.75 5.99
CA LEU A 116 -0.20 8.00 6.64
C LEU A 116 -1.38 7.89 5.67
N ARG A 117 -2.10 6.77 5.74
CA ARG A 117 -3.27 6.54 4.86
C ARG A 117 -4.39 7.55 5.05
N ARG A 118 -4.56 8.06 6.28
CA ARG A 118 -5.50 9.13 6.56
C ARG A 118 -5.15 10.39 5.76
N ASP A 119 -3.88 10.75 5.71
CA ASP A 119 -3.44 11.95 4.98
C ASP A 119 -3.70 11.80 3.48
N ILE A 120 -3.53 10.59 2.92
CA ILE A 120 -3.89 10.28 1.53
C ILE A 120 -5.40 10.45 1.30
N ALA A 121 -6.24 9.93 2.22
CA ALA A 121 -7.68 10.07 2.12
C ALA A 121 -8.12 11.55 2.17
N ASP A 122 -7.47 12.36 3.00
CA ASP A 122 -7.75 13.80 3.14
C ASP A 122 -7.37 14.61 1.87
N CYS A 123 -6.60 14.03 0.94
CA CYS A 123 -6.28 14.65 -0.36
C CYS A 123 -7.34 14.41 -1.45
N LEU A 124 -8.35 13.58 -1.19
CA LEU A 124 -9.43 13.37 -2.16
C LEU A 124 -10.30 14.64 -2.31
N PRO A 125 -10.73 14.97 -3.54
CA PRO A 125 -11.53 16.16 -3.82
C PRO A 125 -12.97 16.09 -3.30
#